data_AF-A4D111-F1
#
_entry.id   AF-A4D111-F1
#
_cell.length_a   1.000
_cell.length_b   1.000
_cell.length_c   1.000
_cell.angle_alpha   90.00
_cell.angle_beta   90.00
_cell.angle_gamma   90.00
#
_symmetry.space_group_name_H-M   'P 1'
#
loop_
_entity.id
_entity.type
_entity.pdbx_description
1 polymer ?
#
loop_
_entity_poly.entity_id
_entity_poly.type
_entity_poly.pdbx_seq_one_letter_code
_entity_poly.pdbx_strand_id
1 'polypeptide(L)'
;MDTKQLIGDAAKHQVAMNPTNTVFDAKRLIGRRFDDAVVQSDMKHWPFMVVNDADRPQVQVEYKGETKSFYPEEVSSIVLTKMKEIAEAYLGKTVTSAVVTVPAYFNDSQFQVTKDAGTIAGLNVLRIINEPTVAAIVYKSSDKKVGAQRNVLIFDLGGGTFGVSILTIEDGIFEVKSTARDNHLGGEDFDNRMVNHFIAELKRKHKKDISESKRAELTSIPPLPVPSLKN
;
A
#
# COMPACT_ATOMS: atom_id res chain seq x y z
N MET A 1 -18.90 9.13 17.52
CA MET A 1 -18.15 8.72 16.32
C MET A 1 -17.41 9.93 15.82
N ASP A 2 -16.11 9.83 15.61
CA ASP A 2 -15.25 10.97 15.26
C ASP A 2 -15.78 11.72 14.04
N THR A 3 -15.91 13.05 14.17
CA THR A 3 -16.39 13.95 13.11
C THR A 3 -15.33 14.26 12.05
N LYS A 4 -14.17 13.59 12.11
CA LYS A 4 -12.97 13.91 11.35
C LYS A 4 -12.50 12.70 10.54
N GLN A 5 -12.03 12.97 9.32
CA GLN A 5 -11.31 12.01 8.51
C GLN A 5 -9.95 11.67 9.17
N LEU A 6 -9.71 10.39 9.41
CA LEU A 6 -8.45 9.88 9.98
C LEU A 6 -7.59 9.30 8.86
N ILE A 7 -6.26 9.46 8.98
CA ILE A 7 -5.29 9.02 7.97
C ILE A 7 -4.06 8.44 8.72
N GLY A 8 -3.48 7.35 8.19
CA GLY A 8 -2.29 6.72 8.77
C GLY A 8 -2.61 5.94 10.06
N ASP A 9 -1.73 6.01 11.05
CA ASP A 9 -1.82 5.22 12.29
C ASP A 9 -3.15 5.40 13.03
N ALA A 10 -3.69 6.62 13.04
CA ALA A 10 -4.99 6.89 13.66
C ALA A 10 -6.14 6.12 12.99
N ALA A 11 -6.12 6.01 11.65
CA ALA A 11 -7.11 5.21 10.93
C ALA A 11 -6.89 3.71 11.18
N LYS A 12 -5.63 3.25 11.19
CA LYS A 12 -5.29 1.83 11.43
C LYS A 12 -5.71 1.37 12.83
N HIS A 13 -5.50 2.19 13.87
CA HIS A 13 -5.86 1.82 15.24
C HIS A 13 -7.37 1.63 15.47
N GLN A 14 -8.23 2.30 14.68
CA GLN A 14 -9.67 2.15 14.81
C GLN A 14 -10.29 1.11 13.87
N VAL A 15 -9.50 0.43 13.04
CA VAL A 15 -10.01 -0.47 11.99
C VAL A 15 -10.94 -1.55 12.55
N ALA A 16 -10.63 -2.09 13.74
CA ALA A 16 -11.46 -3.09 14.41
C ALA A 16 -12.81 -2.55 14.90
N MET A 17 -12.93 -1.25 15.14
CA MET A 17 -14.15 -0.58 15.60
C MET A 17 -14.97 0.04 14.46
N ASN A 18 -14.33 0.35 13.33
CA ASN A 18 -14.97 0.98 12.17
C ASN A 18 -14.49 0.37 10.83
N PRO A 19 -14.65 -0.96 10.63
CA PRO A 19 -14.02 -1.66 9.50
C PRO A 19 -14.62 -1.26 8.15
N THR A 20 -15.93 -1.01 8.07
CA THR A 20 -16.63 -0.69 6.81
C THR A 20 -16.30 0.70 6.26
N ASN A 21 -15.78 1.60 7.10
CA ASN A 21 -15.41 2.98 6.71
C ASN A 21 -13.89 3.24 6.84
N THR A 22 -13.09 2.20 7.11
CA THR A 22 -11.64 2.31 7.13
C THR A 22 -11.09 1.68 5.85
N VAL A 23 -10.71 2.55 4.91
CA VAL A 23 -10.25 2.13 3.58
C VAL A 23 -8.74 1.87 3.62
N PHE A 24 -8.33 0.74 3.04
CA PHE A 24 -6.94 0.34 2.81
C PHE A 24 -6.83 -0.29 1.42
N ASP A 25 -5.62 -0.63 0.99
CA ASP A 25 -5.40 -1.32 -0.29
C ASP A 25 -5.92 -0.61 -1.56
N ALA A 26 -6.19 0.69 -1.51
CA ALA A 26 -6.64 1.48 -2.67
C ALA A 26 -5.69 1.38 -3.88
N LYS A 27 -4.39 1.12 -3.65
CA LYS A 27 -3.39 0.85 -4.71
C LYS A 27 -3.75 -0.37 -5.57
N ARG A 28 -4.53 -1.33 -5.06
CA ARG A 28 -5.01 -2.50 -5.82
C ARG A 28 -6.11 -2.12 -6.81
N LEU A 29 -6.85 -1.04 -6.56
CA LEU A 29 -7.93 -0.52 -7.41
C LEU A 29 -7.46 0.52 -8.43
N ILE A 30 -6.33 1.17 -8.19
CA ILE A 30 -5.86 2.31 -9.00
C ILE A 30 -5.68 1.93 -10.47
N GLY A 31 -6.28 2.73 -11.37
CA GLY A 31 -6.24 2.54 -12.82
C GLY A 31 -6.87 1.24 -13.34
N ARG A 32 -7.66 0.53 -12.52
CA ARG A 32 -8.39 -0.68 -12.94
C ARG A 32 -9.85 -0.36 -13.29
N ARG A 33 -10.45 -1.26 -14.05
CA ARG A 33 -11.91 -1.29 -14.27
C ARG A 33 -12.58 -2.07 -13.15
N PHE A 34 -13.83 -1.75 -12.86
CA PHE A 34 -14.62 -2.42 -11.83
C PHE A 34 -14.78 -3.92 -12.15
N ASP A 35 -14.95 -4.27 -13.43
CA ASP A 35 -15.14 -5.65 -13.92
C ASP A 35 -13.84 -6.48 -14.02
N ASP A 36 -12.68 -5.90 -13.71
CA ASP A 36 -11.41 -6.62 -13.71
C ASP A 36 -11.46 -7.79 -12.71
N ALA A 37 -11.08 -8.99 -13.16
CA ALA A 37 -11.11 -10.21 -12.36
C ALA A 37 -10.32 -10.05 -11.05
N VAL A 38 -9.23 -9.29 -11.06
CA VAL A 38 -8.45 -8.99 -9.85
C VAL A 38 -9.27 -8.15 -8.86
N VAL A 39 -9.98 -7.12 -9.35
CA VAL A 39 -10.85 -6.28 -8.51
C VAL A 39 -11.99 -7.11 -7.92
N GLN A 40 -12.66 -7.91 -8.74
CA GLN A 40 -13.75 -8.79 -8.31
C GLN A 40 -13.30 -9.86 -7.29
N SER A 41 -12.06 -10.33 -7.40
CA SER A 41 -11.48 -11.23 -6.42
C SER A 41 -11.17 -10.51 -5.11
N ASP A 42 -10.47 -9.38 -5.18
CA ASP A 42 -10.01 -8.62 -3.99
C ASP A 42 -11.20 -8.06 -3.18
N MET A 43 -12.28 -7.63 -3.85
CA MET A 43 -13.51 -7.13 -3.20
C MET A 43 -14.14 -8.10 -2.20
N LYS A 44 -13.91 -9.41 -2.36
CA LYS A 44 -14.45 -10.44 -1.45
C LYS A 44 -13.76 -10.44 -0.08
N HIS A 45 -12.60 -9.81 0.01
CA HIS A 45 -11.74 -9.80 1.19
C HIS A 45 -11.79 -8.47 1.96
N TRP A 46 -12.35 -7.42 1.37
CA TRP A 46 -12.44 -6.11 2.03
C TRP A 46 -13.72 -5.94 2.86
N PRO A 47 -13.63 -5.27 4.01
CA PRO A 47 -14.80 -4.96 4.83
C PRO A 47 -15.57 -3.73 4.33
N PHE A 48 -14.95 -2.87 3.52
CA PHE A 48 -15.56 -1.69 2.92
C PHE A 48 -16.15 -2.02 1.55
N MET A 49 -17.11 -1.22 1.10
CA MET A 49 -17.80 -1.46 -0.15
C MET A 49 -17.09 -0.80 -1.34
N VAL A 50 -17.04 -1.52 -2.45
CA VAL A 50 -16.62 -0.97 -3.75
C VAL A 50 -17.82 -1.01 -4.69
N VAL A 51 -18.16 0.14 -5.28
CA VAL A 51 -19.28 0.30 -6.20
C VAL A 51 -18.77 0.63 -7.60
N ASN A 52 -19.58 0.31 -8.62
CA ASN A 52 -19.27 0.62 -10.01
C ASN A 52 -19.83 2.00 -10.36
N ASP A 53 -18.98 2.87 -10.89
CA ASP A 53 -19.36 4.13 -11.52
C ASP A 53 -18.75 4.20 -12.92
N ALA A 54 -19.58 4.02 -13.95
CA ALA A 54 -19.17 4.02 -15.36
C ALA A 54 -17.92 3.16 -15.64
N ASP A 55 -17.95 1.89 -15.20
CA ASP A 55 -16.86 0.90 -15.27
C ASP A 55 -15.63 1.18 -14.40
N ARG A 56 -15.66 2.22 -13.58
CA ARG A 56 -14.59 2.56 -12.64
C ARG A 56 -14.99 2.18 -11.22
N PRO A 57 -14.11 1.55 -10.45
CA PRO A 57 -14.39 1.26 -9.06
C PRO A 57 -14.35 2.53 -8.22
N GLN A 58 -15.31 2.69 -7.32
CA GLN A 58 -15.29 3.69 -6.25
C GLN A 58 -15.43 3.01 -4.90
N VAL A 59 -14.70 3.46 -3.90
CA VAL A 59 -14.90 3.03 -2.52
C VAL A 59 -16.03 3.85 -1.91
N GLN A 60 -17.05 3.19 -1.36
CA GLN A 60 -18.19 3.83 -0.72
C GLN A 60 -18.10 3.69 0.80
N VAL A 61 -18.21 4.82 1.50
CA VAL A 61 -18.13 4.92 2.97
C VAL A 61 -19.20 5.86 3.51
N GLU A 62 -19.56 5.67 4.78
CA GLU A 62 -20.37 6.62 5.53
C GLU A 62 -19.46 7.66 6.19
N TYR A 63 -19.65 8.93 5.83
CA TYR A 63 -18.89 10.04 6.40
C TYR A 63 -19.81 11.18 6.80
N LYS A 64 -19.83 11.50 8.10
CA LYS A 64 -20.69 12.52 8.71
C LYS A 64 -22.20 12.28 8.49
N GLY A 65 -22.62 11.02 8.45
CA GLY A 65 -24.02 10.63 8.24
C GLY A 65 -24.48 10.69 6.80
N GLU A 66 -23.56 10.88 5.86
CA GLU A 66 -23.82 10.82 4.41
C GLU A 66 -22.98 9.70 3.78
N THR A 67 -23.61 8.97 2.85
CA THR A 67 -22.90 8.05 1.97
C THR A 67 -22.03 8.85 0.98
N LYS A 68 -20.73 8.55 0.95
CA LYS A 68 -19.77 9.17 0.02
C LYS A 68 -19.04 8.10 -0.75
N SER A 69 -18.82 8.37 -2.03
CA SER A 69 -18.01 7.54 -2.91
C SER A 69 -16.73 8.28 -3.28
N PHE A 70 -15.62 7.56 -3.29
CA PHE A 70 -14.30 8.09 -3.63
C PHE A 70 -13.64 7.20 -4.68
N TYR A 71 -13.07 7.80 -5.71
CA TYR A 71 -12.20 7.08 -6.62
C TYR A 71 -10.87 6.68 -5.94
N PRO A 72 -10.18 5.64 -6.41
CA PRO A 72 -8.92 5.17 -5.84
C PRO A 72 -7.83 6.25 -5.77
N GLU A 73 -7.76 7.15 -6.76
CA GLU A 73 -6.85 8.29 -6.78
C GLU A 73 -7.17 9.33 -5.70
N GLU A 74 -8.44 9.51 -5.33
CA GLU A 74 -8.84 10.42 -4.24
C GLU A 74 -8.45 9.82 -2.88
N VAL A 75 -8.65 8.52 -2.70
CA VAL A 75 -8.15 7.81 -1.50
C VAL A 75 -6.62 7.89 -1.43
N SER A 76 -5.94 7.71 -2.56
CA SER A 76 -4.48 7.79 -2.63
C SER A 76 -3.96 9.21 -2.39
N SER A 77 -4.68 10.25 -2.84
CA SER A 77 -4.31 11.64 -2.62
C SER A 77 -4.41 12.04 -1.15
N ILE A 78 -5.36 11.48 -0.41
CA ILE A 78 -5.48 11.65 1.04
C ILE A 78 -4.21 11.13 1.75
N VAL A 79 -3.71 9.95 1.33
CA VAL A 79 -2.44 9.40 1.85
C VAL A 79 -1.26 10.28 1.47
N LEU A 80 -1.16 10.72 0.20
CA LEU A 80 -0.08 11.60 -0.27
C LEU A 80 -0.10 12.97 0.42
N THR A 81 -1.28 13.50 0.73
CA THR A 81 -1.45 14.73 1.51
C THR A 81 -0.88 14.54 2.90
N LYS A 82 -1.13 13.39 3.54
CA LYS A 82 -0.53 13.08 4.84
C LYS A 82 0.99 12.96 4.77
N MET A 83 1.53 12.35 3.71
CA MET A 83 2.98 12.27 3.51
C MET A 83 3.60 13.66 3.29
N LYS A 84 2.93 14.53 2.53
CA LYS A 84 3.31 15.93 2.37
C LYS A 84 3.34 16.67 3.71
N GLU A 85 2.28 16.58 4.52
CA GLU A 85 2.23 17.20 5.86
C GLU A 85 3.39 16.75 6.75
N ILE A 86 3.73 15.45 6.74
CA ILE A 86 4.85 14.91 7.52
C ILE A 86 6.18 15.52 7.04
N ALA A 87 6.39 15.59 5.73
CA ALA A 87 7.60 16.20 5.16
C ALA A 87 7.69 17.71 5.46
N GLU A 88 6.57 18.43 5.37
CA GLU A 88 6.49 19.86 5.68
C GLU A 88 6.78 20.13 7.17
N ALA A 89 6.24 19.30 8.06
CA ALA A 89 6.52 19.39 9.50
C ALA A 89 8.00 19.14 9.82
N TYR A 90 8.64 18.19 9.13
CA TYR A 90 10.06 17.93 9.29
C TYR A 90 10.95 19.05 8.73
N LEU A 91 10.61 19.59 7.56
CA LEU A 91 11.43 20.60 6.86
C LEU A 91 11.14 22.04 7.29
N GLY A 92 10.01 22.30 7.96
CA GLY A 92 9.57 23.65 8.33
C GLY A 92 9.18 24.54 7.14
N LYS A 93 8.90 23.95 5.97
CA LYS A 93 8.55 24.67 4.73
C LYS A 93 7.59 23.87 3.87
N THR A 94 6.86 24.56 2.99
CA THR A 94 5.94 23.95 2.03
C THR A 94 6.66 23.04 1.05
N VAL A 95 6.10 21.85 0.83
CA VAL A 95 6.58 20.87 -0.15
C VAL A 95 5.66 20.92 -1.37
N THR A 96 6.21 21.30 -2.52
CA THR A 96 5.43 21.52 -3.74
C THR A 96 5.66 20.48 -4.82
N SER A 97 6.76 19.72 -4.74
CA SER A 97 7.17 18.77 -5.79
C SER A 97 7.57 17.44 -5.19
N ALA A 98 7.26 16.35 -5.88
CA ALA A 98 7.58 15.00 -5.45
C ALA A 98 7.92 14.08 -6.63
N VAL A 99 8.71 13.05 -6.34
CA VAL A 99 8.81 11.85 -7.17
C VAL A 99 7.98 10.78 -6.48
N VAL A 100 7.08 10.12 -7.21
CA VAL A 100 6.20 9.07 -6.66
C VAL A 100 6.60 7.74 -7.25
N THR A 101 6.72 6.72 -6.40
CA THR A 101 7.12 5.37 -6.80
C THR A 101 5.90 4.50 -7.10
N VAL A 102 6.06 3.60 -8.06
CA VAL A 102 5.02 2.65 -8.50
C VAL A 102 5.64 1.29 -8.81
N PRO A 103 4.87 0.19 -8.78
CA PRO A 103 5.38 -1.10 -9.19
C PRO A 103 5.77 -1.14 -10.67
N ALA A 104 6.82 -1.89 -11.02
CA ALA A 104 7.33 -1.93 -12.40
C ALA A 104 6.36 -2.52 -13.44
N TYR A 105 5.33 -3.26 -13.00
CA TYR A 105 4.31 -3.86 -13.86
C TYR A 105 3.07 -2.98 -14.05
N PHE A 106 3.01 -1.80 -13.41
CA PHE A 106 1.92 -0.85 -13.64
C PHE A 106 1.87 -0.47 -15.12
N ASN A 107 0.66 -0.42 -15.67
CA ASN A 107 0.43 0.06 -17.02
C ASN A 107 0.26 1.59 -17.05
N ASP A 108 0.18 2.15 -18.26
CA ASP A 108 0.06 3.60 -18.48
C ASP A 108 -1.15 4.23 -17.76
N SER A 109 -2.28 3.52 -17.68
CA SER A 109 -3.45 4.01 -16.96
C SER A 109 -3.17 4.12 -15.45
N GLN A 110 -2.54 3.10 -14.86
CA GLN A 110 -2.20 3.11 -13.44
C GLN A 110 -1.14 4.16 -13.11
N PHE A 111 -0.18 4.40 -14.00
CA PHE A 111 0.77 5.52 -13.88
C PHE A 111 0.07 6.87 -13.90
N GLN A 112 -0.83 7.09 -14.86
CA GLN A 112 -1.54 8.35 -14.99
C GLN A 112 -2.42 8.61 -13.75
N VAL A 113 -3.20 7.63 -13.32
CA VAL A 113 -4.08 7.76 -12.15
C VAL A 113 -3.28 7.99 -10.86
N THR A 114 -2.09 7.38 -10.73
CA THR A 114 -1.18 7.66 -9.60
C THR A 114 -0.64 9.09 -9.63
N LYS A 115 -0.32 9.60 -10.83
CA LYS A 115 0.10 11.00 -11.02
C LYS A 115 -1.02 11.98 -10.70
N ASP A 116 -2.26 11.65 -11.06
CA ASP A 116 -3.44 12.43 -10.75
C ASP A 116 -3.66 12.50 -9.24
N ALA A 117 -3.49 11.39 -8.51
CA ALA A 117 -3.54 11.39 -7.04
C ALA A 117 -2.53 12.37 -6.42
N GLY A 118 -1.30 12.43 -6.95
CA GLY A 118 -0.30 13.41 -6.52
C GLY A 118 -0.71 14.86 -6.83
N THR A 119 -1.33 15.07 -7.98
CA THR A 119 -1.83 16.40 -8.38
C THR A 119 -2.97 16.86 -7.47
N ILE A 120 -3.91 15.97 -7.15
CA ILE A 120 -5.02 16.23 -6.20
C ILE A 120 -4.47 16.56 -4.81
N ALA A 121 -3.37 15.93 -4.39
CA ALA A 121 -2.67 16.23 -3.13
C ALA A 121 -1.89 17.58 -3.16
N GLY A 122 -1.96 18.34 -4.25
CA GLY A 122 -1.25 19.60 -4.41
C GLY A 122 0.26 19.42 -4.53
N LEU A 123 0.70 18.34 -5.19
CA LEU A 123 2.10 18.07 -5.52
C LEU A 123 2.30 18.14 -7.04
N ASN A 124 3.35 18.83 -7.46
CA ASN A 124 3.92 18.70 -8.79
C ASN A 124 4.69 17.39 -8.88
N VAL A 125 4.10 16.39 -9.52
CA VAL A 125 4.71 15.07 -9.71
C VAL A 125 5.76 15.15 -10.83
N LEU A 126 7.03 15.32 -10.43
CA LEU A 126 8.16 15.50 -11.34
C LEU A 126 8.41 14.25 -12.18
N ARG A 127 8.24 13.08 -11.57
CA ARG A 127 8.47 11.79 -12.20
C ARG A 127 7.69 10.70 -11.45
N ILE A 128 7.15 9.78 -12.22
CA ILE A 128 6.76 8.45 -11.73
C ILE A 128 7.93 7.52 -12.02
N ILE A 129 8.38 6.77 -11.01
CA ILE A 129 9.55 5.91 -11.14
C ILE A 129 9.24 4.53 -10.55
N ASN A 130 9.79 3.48 -11.17
CA ASN A 130 9.55 2.13 -10.72
C ASN A 130 10.25 1.86 -9.38
N GLU A 131 9.51 1.26 -8.44
CA GLU A 131 9.99 0.80 -7.13
C GLU A 131 11.31 0.02 -7.20
N PRO A 132 11.45 -1.04 -8.04
CA PRO A 132 12.72 -1.77 -8.12
C PRO A 132 13.86 -0.93 -8.72
N THR A 133 13.55 0.06 -9.57
CA THR A 133 14.56 1.01 -10.06
C THR A 133 15.05 1.93 -8.95
N VAL A 134 14.17 2.40 -8.05
CA VAL A 134 14.61 3.17 -6.86
C VAL A 134 15.50 2.34 -5.96
N ALA A 135 15.10 1.10 -5.67
CA ALA A 135 15.92 0.19 -4.86
C ALA A 135 17.32 0.00 -5.48
N ALA A 136 17.40 -0.18 -6.80
CA ALA A 136 18.66 -0.28 -7.53
C ALA A 136 19.47 1.03 -7.49
N ILE A 137 18.84 2.20 -7.60
CA ILE A 137 19.50 3.51 -7.48
C ILE A 137 20.13 3.68 -6.08
N VAL A 138 19.37 3.35 -5.03
CA VAL A 138 19.84 3.42 -3.63
C VAL A 138 20.98 2.43 -3.39
N TYR A 139 20.88 1.21 -3.93
CA TYR A 139 21.98 0.24 -3.85
C TYR A 139 23.24 0.77 -4.55
N LYS A 140 23.11 1.28 -5.79
CA LYS A 140 24.25 1.81 -6.56
C LYS A 140 24.88 3.05 -5.90
N SER A 141 24.12 3.94 -5.28
CA SER A 141 24.68 5.15 -4.65
C SER A 141 25.68 4.82 -3.52
N SER A 142 25.61 3.61 -2.96
CA SER A 142 26.56 3.08 -1.98
C SER A 142 27.78 2.36 -2.57
N ASP A 143 27.74 1.97 -3.85
CA ASP A 143 28.81 1.22 -4.52
C ASP A 143 29.57 2.10 -5.53
N LYS A 144 30.82 2.42 -5.21
CA LYS A 144 31.70 3.31 -5.99
C LYS A 144 32.33 2.64 -7.23
N LYS A 145 32.11 1.35 -7.47
CA LYS A 145 32.74 0.65 -8.59
C LYS A 145 31.96 0.90 -9.89
N VAL A 146 32.46 1.81 -10.71
CA VAL A 146 31.94 2.13 -12.06
C VAL A 146 32.65 1.29 -13.11
N GLY A 147 31.92 0.79 -14.12
CA GLY A 147 32.53 0.44 -15.42
C GLY A 147 32.10 -0.86 -16.11
N ALA A 148 31.30 -1.73 -15.46
CA ALA A 148 30.80 -2.95 -16.11
C ALA A 148 29.27 -3.05 -15.94
N GLN A 149 28.60 -3.58 -16.97
CA GLN A 149 27.20 -3.97 -16.90
C GLN A 149 26.99 -4.92 -15.70
N ARG A 150 25.94 -4.67 -14.92
CA ARG A 150 25.57 -5.53 -13.79
C ARG A 150 24.13 -5.95 -13.87
N ASN A 151 23.90 -7.22 -13.57
CA ASN A 151 22.57 -7.74 -13.29
C ASN A 151 22.30 -7.61 -11.79
N VAL A 152 21.17 -7.00 -11.44
CA VAL A 152 20.71 -6.83 -10.07
C VAL A 152 19.36 -7.49 -9.92
N LEU A 153 19.21 -8.33 -8.90
CA LEU A 153 17.93 -8.90 -8.51
C LEU A 153 17.41 -8.13 -7.30
N ILE A 154 16.23 -7.55 -7.44
CA ILE A 154 15.49 -6.91 -6.37
C ILE A 154 14.45 -7.89 -5.86
N PHE A 155 14.55 -8.21 -4.57
CA PHE A 155 13.59 -9.04 -3.85
C PHE A 155 12.78 -8.11 -2.94
N ASP A 156 11.49 -7.97 -3.22
CA ASP A 156 10.57 -7.09 -2.50
C ASP A 156 9.44 -7.91 -1.89
N LEU A 157 9.53 -8.17 -0.58
CA LEU A 157 8.51 -8.89 0.19
C LEU A 157 7.88 -7.93 1.20
N GLY A 158 6.73 -7.37 0.81
CA GLY A 158 5.99 -6.40 1.60
C GLY A 158 4.95 -7.04 2.54
N GLY A 159 4.04 -6.20 3.04
CA GLY A 159 2.97 -6.62 3.95
C GLY A 159 1.94 -7.59 3.33
N GLY A 160 1.59 -7.42 2.06
CA GLY A 160 0.61 -8.29 1.40
C GLY A 160 0.95 -8.62 -0.07
N THR A 161 2.16 -8.30 -0.51
CA THR A 161 2.61 -8.55 -1.87
C THR A 161 4.08 -8.91 -1.95
N PHE A 162 4.42 -9.85 -2.82
CA PHE A 162 5.78 -10.32 -3.05
C PHE A 162 6.15 -10.14 -4.52
N GLY A 163 7.21 -9.39 -4.81
CA GLY A 163 7.73 -9.18 -6.15
C GLY A 163 9.22 -9.48 -6.25
N VAL A 164 9.63 -9.97 -7.42
CA VAL A 164 11.03 -10.09 -7.80
C VAL A 164 11.22 -9.37 -9.13
N SER A 165 12.25 -8.52 -9.22
CA SER A 165 12.62 -7.84 -10.47
C SER A 165 14.10 -8.07 -10.77
N ILE A 166 14.43 -8.35 -12.03
CA ILE A 166 15.82 -8.38 -12.52
C ILE A 166 16.04 -7.12 -13.34
N LEU A 167 17.11 -6.39 -13.02
CA LEU A 167 17.51 -5.16 -13.70
C LEU A 167 18.93 -5.29 -14.24
N THR A 168 19.18 -4.67 -15.39
CA THR A 168 20.54 -4.34 -15.82
C THR A 168 20.87 -2.90 -15.47
N ILE A 169 22.07 -2.69 -14.95
CA ILE A 169 22.63 -1.37 -14.70
C ILE A 169 23.88 -1.21 -15.55
N GLU A 170 23.88 -0.21 -16.43
CA GLU A 170 25.00 0.12 -17.31
C GLU A 170 25.03 1.63 -17.51
N ASP A 171 26.17 2.27 -17.26
CA ASP A 171 26.38 3.71 -17.44
C ASP A 171 25.30 4.64 -16.84
N GLY A 172 24.67 4.20 -15.73
CA GLY A 172 23.61 4.98 -15.07
C GLY A 172 22.22 4.79 -15.66
N ILE A 173 22.09 3.97 -16.70
CA ILE A 173 20.83 3.47 -17.23
C ILE A 173 20.42 2.26 -16.40
N PHE A 174 19.15 2.26 -15.97
CA PHE A 174 18.53 1.18 -15.22
C PHE A 174 17.40 0.61 -16.07
N GLU A 175 17.54 -0.64 -16.50
CA GLU A 175 16.57 -1.29 -17.36
C GLU A 175 15.99 -2.51 -16.65
N VAL A 176 14.66 -2.58 -16.54
CA VAL A 176 13.97 -3.75 -15.99
C VAL A 176 13.91 -4.82 -17.07
N LYS A 177 14.53 -5.98 -16.81
CA LYS A 177 14.57 -7.12 -17.74
C LYS A 177 13.42 -8.09 -17.55
N SER A 178 13.04 -8.35 -16.30
CA SER A 178 11.93 -9.24 -15.98
C SER A 178 11.37 -8.92 -14.61
N THR A 179 10.06 -9.12 -14.44
CA THR A 179 9.37 -9.01 -13.15
C THR A 179 8.47 -10.22 -12.97
N ALA A 180 8.44 -10.79 -11.76
CA ALA A 180 7.49 -11.81 -11.34
C ALA A 180 6.88 -11.41 -9.99
N ARG A 181 5.61 -11.78 -9.74
CA ARG A 181 4.89 -11.32 -8.57
C ARG A 181 3.85 -12.33 -8.07
N ASP A 182 3.70 -12.35 -6.76
CA ASP A 182 2.51 -12.85 -6.08
C ASP A 182 1.80 -11.67 -5.40
N ASN A 183 0.56 -11.41 -5.84
CA ASN A 183 -0.24 -10.28 -5.36
C ASN A 183 -0.90 -10.56 -4.00
N HIS A 184 -0.80 -11.78 -3.49
CA HIS A 184 -1.50 -12.23 -2.29
C HIS A 184 -0.56 -13.04 -1.38
N LEU A 185 0.70 -12.59 -1.32
CA LEU A 185 1.73 -13.14 -0.45
C LEU A 185 2.49 -12.01 0.23
N GLY A 186 2.50 -11.97 1.57
CA GLY A 186 3.30 -11.03 2.34
C GLY A 186 3.32 -11.33 3.84
N GLY A 187 3.73 -10.33 4.61
CA GLY A 187 3.73 -10.38 6.09
C GLY A 187 2.40 -10.80 6.70
N GLU A 188 1.27 -10.37 6.13
CA GLU A 188 -0.08 -10.71 6.60
C GLU A 188 -0.34 -12.22 6.57
N ASP A 189 0.20 -12.94 5.57
CA ASP A 189 0.09 -14.40 5.52
C ASP A 189 0.89 -15.07 6.64
N PHE A 190 2.05 -14.51 6.98
CA PHE A 190 2.86 -15.00 8.08
C PHE A 190 2.17 -14.77 9.43
N ASP A 191 1.57 -13.60 9.61
CA ASP A 191 0.76 -13.26 10.77
C ASP A 191 -0.45 -14.21 10.87
N ASN A 192 -1.16 -14.45 9.76
CA ASN A 192 -2.30 -15.38 9.72
C ASN A 192 -1.89 -16.83 10.06
N ARG A 193 -0.72 -17.29 9.62
CA ARG A 193 -0.20 -18.61 10.03
C ARG A 193 0.07 -18.67 11.54
N MET A 194 0.59 -17.58 12.12
CA MET A 194 0.83 -17.47 13.56
C MET A 194 -0.48 -17.42 14.35
N VAL A 195 -1.46 -16.64 13.90
CA VAL A 195 -2.80 -16.56 14.50
C VAL A 195 -3.46 -17.94 14.52
N ASN A 196 -3.48 -18.64 13.38
CA ASN A 196 -4.06 -19.98 13.28
C ASN A 196 -3.37 -20.99 14.21
N HIS A 197 -2.04 -20.90 14.35
CA HIS A 197 -1.30 -21.73 15.30
C HIS A 197 -1.78 -21.49 16.75
N PHE A 198 -1.90 -20.24 17.18
CA PHE A 198 -2.33 -19.91 18.53
C PHE A 198 -3.81 -20.18 18.79
N ILE A 199 -4.70 -20.04 17.79
CA ILE A 199 -6.09 -20.49 17.90
C ILE A 199 -6.14 -21.99 18.22
N ALA A 200 -5.40 -22.80 17.47
CA ALA A 200 -5.33 -24.25 17.70
C ALA A 200 -4.72 -24.58 19.08
N GLU A 201 -3.69 -23.85 19.49
CA GLU A 201 -3.05 -24.04 20.79
C GLU A 201 -3.99 -23.69 21.96
N LEU A 202 -4.73 -22.59 21.88
CA LEU A 202 -5.72 -22.18 22.88
C LEU A 202 -6.87 -23.20 22.98
N LYS A 203 -7.37 -23.67 21.84
CA LYS A 203 -8.37 -24.75 21.79
C LYS A 203 -7.85 -26.02 22.45
N ARG A 204 -6.57 -26.37 22.23
CA ARG A 204 -5.93 -27.54 22.84
C ARG A 204 -5.78 -27.40 24.37
N LYS A 205 -5.20 -26.28 24.84
CA LYS A 205 -4.85 -26.02 26.24
C LYS A 205 -6.04 -25.64 27.11
N HIS A 206 -6.94 -24.81 26.60
CA HIS A 206 -8.04 -24.20 27.37
C HIS A 206 -9.43 -24.65 26.94
N LYS A 207 -9.54 -25.53 25.92
CA LYS A 207 -10.82 -26.04 25.39
C LYS A 207 -11.78 -24.93 24.95
N LYS A 208 -11.24 -23.77 24.58
CA LYS A 208 -11.99 -22.63 24.05
C LYS A 208 -11.59 -22.38 22.61
N ASP A 209 -12.58 -22.35 21.73
CA ASP A 209 -12.40 -21.88 20.37
C ASP A 209 -12.66 -20.37 20.32
N ILE A 210 -11.69 -19.61 19.82
CA ILE A 210 -11.80 -18.15 19.73
C ILE A 210 -12.09 -17.67 18.31
N SER A 211 -12.19 -18.59 17.34
CA SER A 211 -12.48 -18.24 15.93
C SER A 211 -13.85 -17.59 15.73
N GLU A 212 -14.78 -17.78 16.66
CA GLU A 212 -16.12 -17.16 16.60
C GLU A 212 -16.10 -15.66 16.97
N SER A 213 -15.01 -15.17 17.56
CA SER A 213 -14.86 -13.77 17.94
C SER A 213 -13.98 -13.02 16.93
N LYS A 214 -14.63 -12.33 15.98
CA LYS A 214 -13.95 -11.42 15.04
C LYS A 214 -13.04 -10.41 15.73
N ARG A 215 -13.42 -9.95 16.92
CA ARG A 215 -12.59 -9.05 17.73
C ARG A 215 -11.31 -9.74 18.21
N ALA A 216 -11.39 -10.99 18.65
CA ALA A 216 -10.21 -11.75 19.08
C ALA A 216 -9.24 -11.99 17.93
N GLU A 217 -9.76 -12.22 16.72
CA GLU A 217 -8.99 -12.42 15.49
C GLU A 217 -8.31 -11.13 14.97
N LEU A 218 -8.98 -9.97 15.09
CA LEU A 218 -8.45 -8.67 14.64
C LEU A 218 -7.41 -8.05 15.60
N THR A 219 -7.46 -8.38 16.90
CA THR A 219 -6.56 -7.77 17.92
C THR A 219 -5.22 -8.49 18.11
N SER A 220 -4.97 -9.58 17.38
CA SER A 220 -3.74 -10.38 17.51
C SER A 220 -2.55 -9.89 16.67
N ILE A 221 -2.70 -8.83 15.88
CA ILE A 221 -1.59 -8.21 15.13
C ILE A 221 -1.02 -7.07 15.98
N PRO A 222 0.13 -7.23 16.67
CA PRO A 222 0.75 -6.14 17.38
C PRO A 222 1.19 -5.05 16.39
N PRO A 223 1.11 -3.75 16.77
CA PRO A 223 1.69 -2.70 15.94
C PRO A 223 3.20 -2.96 15.77
N LEU A 224 3.68 -2.90 14.53
CA LEU A 224 5.10 -2.98 14.24
C LEU A 224 5.82 -1.82 14.97
N PRO A 225 6.94 -2.08 15.65
CA PRO A 225 7.71 -1.03 16.27
C PRO A 225 8.23 -0.07 15.19
N VAL A 226 7.88 1.21 15.32
CA VAL A 226 8.46 2.28 14.50
C VAL A 226 9.96 2.32 14.79
N PRO A 227 10.86 2.17 13.79
CA PRO A 227 12.29 2.32 14.03
C PRO A 227 12.54 3.73 14.57
N SER A 228 13.09 3.83 15.77
CA SER A 228 13.63 5.09 16.27
C SER A 228 14.81 5.44 15.37
N LEU A 229 14.65 6.49 14.55
CA LEU A 229 15.78 7.16 13.94
C LEU A 229 16.58 7.78 15.10
N LYS A 230 17.61 7.06 15.55
CA LYS A 230 18.65 7.63 16.40
C LYS A 230 19.40 8.67 15.56
N ASN A 231 19.23 9.93 15.92
CA ASN A 231 20.24 10.96 15.64
C ASN A 231 21.45 10.71 16.54
#